data_AF-A0AAY4DCI7-F1
#
_entry.id   AF-A0AAY4DCI7-F1
#
_cell.length_a   1.000
_cell.length_b   1.000
_cell.length_c   1.000
_cell.angle_alpha   90.00
_cell.angle_beta   90.00
_cell.angle_gamma   90.00
#
_symmetry.space_group_name_H-M   'P 1'
#
loop_
_entity.id
_entity.type
_entity.pdbx_description
1 polymer ?
#
loop_
_entity_poly.entity_id
_entity_poly.type
_entity_poly.pdbx_seq_one_letter_code
_entity_poly.pdbx_strand_id
1 'polypeptide(L)'
;MAGFGNFTHAVVRGIPQSFAKEAQRTNVTDVDLQKARQEHEQYVNVLKHKLGLEVLDLAADESLPDCVFVEDAAVVCGDAALITRPGAESRRKETEAMKRALMEMNLNIIEMTDESATLDGGDVLFTGREFFVGLSKRTNQRGAEILADAFKDYTVSTVPVLEGLHLKSFCSMAGPGLIAIGSSESAQRALKIMQQMSDHRYDKLTLPDDIAANCIYMNLPSKGHVLLHCTPEEYPESAKVSDQSSHIHTLSTFRLQCTAQWTLFIWLCCQVYSAAVHQRAFCFGQTKNDSKCHLPLVVKPRSVWSNEN
;
A
#
# COMPACT_ATOMS: atom_id res chain seq x y z
N MET A 1 3.91 18.52 -0.25
CA MET A 1 2.99 17.50 -0.79
C MET A 1 2.92 17.47 -2.32
N ALA A 2 3.67 18.32 -3.04
CA ALA A 2 3.82 18.15 -4.48
C ALA A 2 4.35 16.74 -4.78
N GLY A 3 3.62 15.95 -5.56
CA GLY A 3 4.02 14.62 -6.03
C GLY A 3 3.39 13.39 -5.36
N PHE A 4 2.58 13.52 -4.29
CA PHE A 4 1.90 12.33 -3.73
C PHE A 4 0.92 11.73 -4.76
N GLY A 5 0.93 10.40 -4.88
CA GLY A 5 0.11 9.65 -5.84
C GLY A 5 0.55 9.79 -7.30
N ASN A 6 1.71 10.37 -7.59
CA ASN A 6 2.25 10.35 -8.95
C ASN A 6 2.71 8.92 -9.27
N PHE A 7 2.28 8.39 -10.41
CA PHE A 7 2.58 7.05 -10.89
C PHE A 7 2.83 7.09 -12.40
N THR A 8 3.81 6.34 -12.89
CA THR A 8 4.09 6.20 -14.32
C THR A 8 4.05 4.75 -14.80
N HIS A 9 4.17 3.78 -13.90
CA HIS A 9 4.14 2.35 -14.18
C HIS A 9 3.10 1.61 -13.30
N ALA A 10 2.76 0.39 -13.65
CA ALA A 10 2.10 -0.54 -12.73
C ALA A 10 2.56 -1.96 -13.02
N VAL A 11 2.68 -2.77 -11.97
CA VAL A 11 2.94 -4.21 -12.13
C VAL A 11 1.63 -4.93 -11.86
N VAL A 12 1.21 -5.77 -12.80
CA VAL A 12 0.03 -6.63 -12.67
C VAL A 12 0.43 -8.07 -12.93
N ARG A 13 -0.43 -9.03 -12.57
CA ARG A 13 -0.15 -10.44 -12.81
C ARG A 13 -1.40 -11.18 -13.21
N GLY A 14 -1.28 -12.05 -14.21
CA GLY A 14 -2.40 -12.82 -14.73
C GLY A 14 -3.04 -13.75 -13.68
N ILE A 15 -4.33 -14.07 -13.88
CA ILE A 15 -5.10 -14.97 -13.02
C ILE A 15 -4.91 -16.44 -13.46
N PRO A 16 -4.33 -17.30 -12.62
CA PRO A 16 -4.15 -18.72 -12.92
C PRO A 16 -5.49 -19.47 -12.90
N GLN A 17 -5.55 -20.63 -13.54
CA GLN A 17 -6.71 -21.52 -13.49
C GLN A 17 -7.00 -22.02 -12.07
N SER A 18 -5.94 -22.26 -11.28
CA SER A 18 -6.04 -22.67 -9.87
C SER A 18 -6.72 -21.63 -8.97
N PHE A 19 -6.75 -20.35 -9.36
CA PHE A 19 -7.38 -19.25 -8.60
C PHE A 19 -8.80 -19.58 -8.11
N ALA A 20 -9.64 -20.12 -9.00
CA ALA A 20 -11.05 -20.34 -8.70
C ALA A 20 -11.28 -21.35 -7.55
N LYS A 21 -10.36 -22.30 -7.36
CA LYS A 21 -10.52 -23.41 -6.41
C LYS A 21 -9.55 -23.36 -5.23
N GLU A 22 -8.35 -22.82 -5.43
CA GLU A 22 -7.23 -22.98 -4.50
C GLU A 22 -6.80 -21.65 -3.85
N ALA A 23 -7.22 -20.49 -4.39
CA ALA A 23 -6.91 -19.19 -3.80
C ALA A 23 -7.51 -19.04 -2.40
N GLN A 24 -6.73 -18.46 -1.49
CA GLN A 24 -7.13 -18.26 -0.11
C GLN A 24 -8.28 -17.26 -0.03
N ARG A 25 -9.36 -17.64 0.67
CA ARG A 25 -10.55 -16.79 0.80
C ARG A 25 -11.22 -16.96 2.15
N THR A 26 -11.90 -15.91 2.60
CA THR A 26 -12.70 -15.91 3.82
C THR A 26 -14.12 -16.47 3.58
N ASN A 27 -14.65 -16.36 2.36
CA ASN A 27 -16.00 -16.81 1.99
C ASN A 27 -15.95 -17.90 0.90
N VAL A 28 -16.83 -18.90 1.00
CA VAL A 28 -16.84 -20.11 0.13
C VAL A 28 -17.71 -19.91 -1.13
N THR A 29 -17.82 -18.69 -1.66
CA THR A 29 -18.58 -18.48 -2.90
C THR A 29 -17.80 -19.02 -4.09
N ASP A 30 -18.51 -19.70 -4.99
CA ASP A 30 -17.96 -20.13 -6.27
C ASP A 30 -17.47 -18.92 -7.07
N VAL A 31 -16.27 -19.04 -7.63
CA VAL A 31 -15.65 -17.99 -8.44
C VAL A 31 -15.89 -18.32 -9.91
N ASP A 32 -16.55 -17.40 -10.61
CA ASP A 32 -16.60 -17.41 -12.06
C ASP A 32 -15.25 -16.93 -12.60
N LEU A 33 -14.38 -17.88 -12.94
CA LEU A 33 -13.02 -17.59 -13.40
C LEU A 33 -13.00 -16.78 -14.70
N GLN A 34 -13.95 -17.03 -15.61
CA GLN A 34 -14.01 -16.31 -16.88
C GLN A 34 -14.34 -14.85 -16.62
N LYS A 35 -15.32 -14.61 -15.75
CA LYS A 35 -15.65 -13.27 -15.29
C LYS A 35 -14.47 -12.61 -14.58
N ALA A 36 -13.82 -13.27 -13.62
CA ALA A 36 -12.65 -12.71 -12.92
C ALA A 36 -11.54 -12.26 -13.89
N ARG A 37 -11.26 -13.06 -14.94
CA ARG A 37 -10.29 -12.71 -15.99
C ARG A 37 -10.74 -11.51 -16.83
N GLN A 38 -12.02 -11.43 -17.20
CA GLN A 38 -12.57 -10.29 -17.92
C GLN A 38 -12.50 -9.01 -17.09
N GLU A 39 -12.85 -9.07 -15.81
CA GLU A 39 -12.80 -7.94 -14.90
C GLU A 39 -11.34 -7.48 -14.71
N HIS A 40 -10.39 -8.40 -14.55
CA HIS A 40 -8.95 -8.09 -14.49
C HIS A 40 -8.43 -7.46 -15.79
N GLU A 41 -8.82 -7.97 -16.96
CA GLU A 41 -8.44 -7.39 -18.25
C GLU A 41 -8.97 -5.96 -18.40
N GLN A 42 -10.22 -5.71 -18.00
CA GLN A 42 -10.80 -4.37 -17.99
C GLN A 42 -10.02 -3.44 -17.06
N TYR A 43 -9.68 -3.92 -15.87
CA TYR A 43 -8.86 -3.20 -14.91
C TYR A 43 -7.50 -2.79 -15.52
N VAL A 44 -6.78 -3.74 -16.10
CA VAL A 44 -5.49 -3.50 -16.78
C VAL A 44 -5.64 -2.50 -17.94
N ASN A 45 -6.73 -2.59 -18.70
CA ASN A 45 -7.02 -1.65 -19.78
C ASN A 45 -7.29 -0.22 -19.26
N VAL A 46 -7.91 -0.05 -18.09
CA VAL A 46 -8.03 1.26 -17.45
C VAL A 46 -6.64 1.82 -17.12
N LEU A 47 -5.76 1.03 -16.53
CA LEU A 47 -4.38 1.45 -16.23
C LEU A 47 -3.62 1.88 -17.50
N LYS A 48 -3.60 1.02 -18.52
CA LYS A 48 -2.87 1.26 -19.78
C LYS A 48 -3.44 2.43 -20.56
N HIS A 49 -4.74 2.39 -20.85
CA HIS A 49 -5.33 3.25 -21.89
C HIS A 49 -6.03 4.48 -21.32
N LYS A 50 -6.74 4.34 -20.20
CA LYS A 50 -7.42 5.49 -19.58
C LYS A 50 -6.46 6.30 -18.75
N LEU A 51 -5.60 5.67 -17.95
CA LEU A 51 -4.69 6.38 -17.06
C LEU A 51 -3.38 6.73 -17.75
N GLY A 52 -2.91 5.88 -18.68
CA GLY A 52 -1.69 6.12 -19.46
C GLY A 52 -0.43 5.65 -18.74
N LEU A 53 -0.56 4.62 -17.89
CA LEU A 53 0.56 4.01 -17.18
C LEU A 53 1.24 2.97 -18.05
N GLU A 54 2.55 2.83 -17.89
CA GLU A 54 3.31 1.71 -18.43
C GLU A 54 3.07 0.46 -17.56
N VAL A 55 2.35 -0.52 -18.10
CA VAL A 55 1.96 -1.70 -17.31
C VAL A 55 2.81 -2.90 -17.67
N LEU A 56 3.55 -3.40 -16.67
CA LEU A 56 4.28 -4.65 -16.73
C LEU A 56 3.35 -5.80 -16.32
N ASP A 57 3.07 -6.68 -17.28
CA ASP A 57 2.13 -7.79 -17.12
C ASP A 57 2.90 -9.10 -16.87
N LEU A 58 2.89 -9.56 -15.62
CA LEU A 58 3.53 -10.80 -15.23
C LEU A 58 2.64 -11.99 -15.57
N ALA A 59 3.26 -13.06 -16.07
CA ALA A 59 2.54 -14.30 -16.33
C ALA A 59 1.92 -14.88 -15.04
N ALA A 60 0.72 -15.44 -15.19
CA ALA A 60 0.10 -16.27 -14.18
C ALA A 60 0.99 -17.49 -13.87
N ASP A 61 0.90 -18.00 -12.64
CA ASP A 61 1.59 -19.22 -12.22
C ASP A 61 0.58 -20.15 -11.56
N GLU A 62 0.31 -21.31 -12.18
CA GLU A 62 -0.67 -22.27 -11.67
C GLU A 62 -0.31 -22.83 -10.30
N SER A 63 0.98 -22.82 -9.93
CA SER A 63 1.44 -23.24 -8.60
C SER A 63 1.21 -22.19 -7.51
N LEU A 64 0.78 -20.98 -7.89
CA LEU A 64 0.55 -19.84 -7.00
C LEU A 64 -0.86 -19.28 -7.23
N PRO A 65 -1.91 -19.91 -6.68
CA PRO A 65 -3.30 -19.54 -6.95
C PRO A 65 -3.63 -18.07 -6.65
N ASP A 66 -2.93 -17.45 -5.69
CA ASP A 66 -3.12 -16.07 -5.24
C ASP A 66 -2.22 -15.06 -5.98
N CYS A 67 -1.47 -15.47 -7.01
CA CYS A 67 -0.41 -14.62 -7.61
C CYS A 67 -0.91 -13.33 -8.27
N VAL A 68 -2.20 -13.21 -8.57
CA VAL A 68 -2.82 -11.97 -9.06
C VAL A 68 -2.69 -10.82 -8.03
N PHE A 69 -2.64 -11.13 -6.74
CA PHE A 69 -2.55 -10.15 -5.65
C PHE A 69 -1.12 -9.69 -5.41
N VAL A 70 -0.55 -9.04 -6.41
CA VAL A 70 0.85 -8.58 -6.46
C VAL A 70 1.24 -7.64 -5.32
N GLU A 71 0.27 -6.93 -4.74
CA GLU A 71 0.48 -6.00 -3.64
C GLU A 71 1.21 -6.64 -2.46
N ASP A 72 0.85 -7.87 -2.10
CA ASP A 72 1.37 -8.44 -0.85
C ASP A 72 2.85 -8.81 -0.94
N ALA A 73 3.39 -8.92 -2.15
CA ALA A 73 4.76 -9.35 -2.42
C ALA A 73 5.81 -8.23 -2.34
N ALA A 74 5.40 -6.95 -2.41
CA ALA A 74 6.34 -5.83 -2.36
C ALA A 74 5.71 -4.53 -1.83
N VAL A 75 6.52 -3.72 -1.13
CA VAL A 75 6.21 -2.33 -0.78
C VAL A 75 7.23 -1.44 -1.45
N VAL A 76 6.78 -0.43 -2.19
CA VAL A 76 7.67 0.48 -2.95
C VAL A 76 7.48 1.90 -2.45
N CYS A 77 8.58 2.59 -2.17
CA CYS A 77 8.58 3.98 -1.75
C CYS A 77 9.82 4.69 -2.30
N GLY A 78 9.63 5.83 -2.97
CA GLY A 78 10.72 6.51 -3.67
C GLY A 78 11.30 5.61 -4.76
N ASP A 79 12.62 5.43 -4.75
CA ASP A 79 13.40 4.58 -5.65
C ASP A 79 13.73 3.20 -5.04
N ALA A 80 13.14 2.86 -3.88
CA ALA A 80 13.39 1.60 -3.18
C ALA A 80 12.15 0.71 -3.11
N ALA A 81 12.38 -0.59 -3.20
CA ALA A 81 11.37 -1.63 -3.07
C ALA A 81 11.77 -2.64 -1.99
N LEU A 82 10.94 -2.75 -0.96
CA LEU A 82 11.00 -3.84 0.00
C LEU A 82 10.21 -5.04 -0.55
N ILE A 83 10.94 -6.08 -0.95
CA ILE A 83 10.36 -7.41 -1.21
C ILE A 83 9.98 -8.02 0.12
N THR A 84 8.70 -8.29 0.29
CA THR A 84 8.13 -8.75 1.55
C THR A 84 8.40 -10.24 1.76
N ARG A 85 8.00 -10.74 2.93
CA ARG A 85 7.86 -12.16 3.19
C ARG A 85 6.40 -12.42 3.55
N PRO A 86 5.55 -12.81 2.58
CA PRO A 86 4.13 -13.00 2.82
C PRO A 86 3.86 -13.94 3.99
N GLY A 87 2.87 -13.59 4.82
CA GLY A 87 2.47 -14.36 5.99
C GLY A 87 1.90 -15.73 5.63
N ALA A 88 1.20 -15.81 4.49
CA ALA A 88 0.80 -17.08 3.92
C ALA A 88 1.97 -17.79 3.23
N GLU A 89 2.36 -18.96 3.72
CA GLU A 89 3.54 -19.67 3.19
C GLU A 89 3.41 -20.05 1.72
N SER A 90 2.19 -20.39 1.27
CA SER A 90 1.88 -20.70 -0.13
C SER A 90 2.17 -19.53 -1.08
N ARG A 91 2.17 -18.30 -0.56
CA ARG A 91 2.36 -17.07 -1.34
C ARG A 91 3.81 -16.58 -1.37
N ARG A 92 4.71 -17.15 -0.57
CA ARG A 92 6.10 -16.66 -0.45
C ARG A 92 6.89 -16.73 -1.76
N LYS A 93 6.57 -17.65 -2.68
CA LYS A 93 7.23 -17.73 -3.98
C LYS A 93 6.77 -16.68 -4.99
N GLU A 94 5.69 -15.95 -4.69
CA GLU A 94 5.19 -14.87 -5.56
C GLU A 94 6.21 -13.72 -5.67
N THR A 95 7.01 -13.52 -4.61
CA THR A 95 8.02 -12.47 -4.49
C THR A 95 9.13 -12.58 -5.53
N GLU A 96 9.43 -13.78 -6.04
CA GLU A 96 10.51 -14.00 -7.01
C GLU A 96 10.22 -13.34 -8.37
N ALA A 97 8.96 -13.40 -8.81
CA ALA A 97 8.54 -12.73 -10.04
C ALA A 97 8.50 -11.21 -9.82
N MET A 98 8.01 -10.77 -8.67
CA MET A 98 7.95 -9.35 -8.30
C MET A 98 9.34 -8.72 -8.19
N LYS A 99 10.27 -9.40 -7.53
CA LYS A 99 11.67 -8.97 -7.39
C LYS A 99 12.32 -8.74 -8.76
N ARG A 100 12.20 -9.70 -9.68
CA ARG A 100 12.77 -9.57 -11.04
C ARG A 100 12.16 -8.37 -11.77
N ALA A 101 10.84 -8.23 -11.73
CA ALA A 101 10.12 -7.11 -12.32
C ALA A 101 10.63 -5.76 -11.81
N LEU A 102 10.75 -5.60 -10.48
CA LEU A 102 11.20 -4.35 -9.87
C LEU A 102 12.70 -4.09 -10.11
N MET A 103 13.53 -5.13 -10.22
CA MET A 103 14.93 -4.99 -10.64
C MET A 103 15.05 -4.47 -12.08
N GLU A 104 14.25 -4.99 -13.01
CA GLU A 104 14.22 -4.54 -14.41
C GLU A 104 13.79 -3.07 -14.53
N MET A 105 13.01 -2.58 -13.56
CA MET A 105 12.62 -1.18 -13.42
C MET A 105 13.68 -0.30 -12.74
N ASN A 106 14.87 -0.83 -12.45
CA ASN A 106 15.98 -0.15 -11.79
C ASN A 106 15.67 0.36 -10.37
N LEU A 107 14.84 -0.36 -9.61
CA LEU A 107 14.59 -0.06 -8.20
C LEU A 107 15.67 -0.64 -7.29
N ASN A 108 15.96 0.07 -6.20
CA ASN A 108 16.81 -0.41 -5.13
C ASN A 108 16.06 -1.49 -4.34
N ILE A 109 16.47 -2.74 -4.50
CA ILE A 109 15.80 -3.88 -3.87
C ILE A 109 16.32 -4.11 -2.44
N ILE A 110 15.39 -4.20 -1.50
CA ILE A 110 15.61 -4.61 -0.11
C ILE A 110 14.77 -5.87 0.11
N GLU A 111 15.35 -6.94 0.67
CA GLU A 111 14.65 -8.21 0.83
C GLU A 111 14.43 -8.55 2.31
N MET A 112 13.18 -8.90 2.65
CA MET A 112 12.84 -9.44 3.97
C MET A 112 13.26 -10.91 4.08
N THR A 113 14.52 -11.13 4.48
CA THR A 113 15.12 -12.47 4.59
C THR A 113 15.00 -13.11 5.98
N ASP A 114 14.63 -12.33 7.00
CA ASP A 114 14.43 -12.80 8.37
C ASP A 114 13.23 -13.79 8.44
N GLU A 115 13.50 -15.04 8.79
CA GLU A 115 12.48 -16.10 8.83
C GLU A 115 11.40 -15.87 9.91
N SER A 116 11.72 -15.08 10.94
CA SER A 116 10.78 -14.70 11.99
C SER A 116 9.86 -13.56 11.57
N ALA A 117 10.17 -12.87 10.46
CA ALA A 117 9.38 -11.77 9.94
C ALA A 117 8.32 -12.24 8.94
N THR A 118 7.14 -11.63 9.02
CA THR A 118 6.12 -11.70 7.97
C THR A 118 5.49 -10.34 7.76
N LEU A 119 5.23 -10.00 6.50
CA LEU A 119 4.55 -8.77 6.11
C LEU A 119 3.83 -8.99 4.78
N ASP A 120 2.56 -8.62 4.72
CA ASP A 120 1.79 -8.51 3.49
C ASP A 120 1.60 -7.01 3.19
N GLY A 121 1.87 -6.59 1.96
CA GLY A 121 1.70 -5.19 1.49
C GLY A 121 0.28 -4.63 1.71
N GLY A 122 -0.74 -5.49 1.77
CA GLY A 122 -2.10 -5.19 2.21
C GLY A 122 -2.19 -4.48 3.57
N ASP A 123 -1.26 -4.79 4.48
CA ASP A 123 -1.22 -4.18 5.80
C ASP A 123 -0.52 -2.81 5.81
N VAL A 124 0.05 -2.36 4.70
CA VAL A 124 0.86 -1.14 4.64
C VAL A 124 0.08 0.00 3.99
N LEU A 125 -0.26 1.01 4.80
CA LEU A 125 -0.83 2.26 4.35
C LEU A 125 0.24 3.36 4.35
N PHE A 126 0.70 3.75 3.17
CA PHE A 126 1.58 4.91 3.00
C PHE A 126 0.78 6.18 2.73
N THR A 127 0.93 7.19 3.56
CA THR A 127 0.15 8.44 3.47
C THR A 127 0.80 9.54 2.64
N GLY A 128 2.01 9.28 2.13
CA GLY A 128 2.91 10.31 1.59
C GLY A 128 3.69 11.08 2.65
N ARG A 129 3.43 10.82 3.94
CA ARG A 129 4.13 11.44 5.09
C ARG A 129 4.69 10.41 6.07
N GLU A 130 4.01 9.28 6.22
CA GLU A 130 4.37 8.21 7.15
C GLU A 130 3.72 6.89 6.70
N PHE A 131 4.09 5.80 7.37
CA PHE A 131 3.47 4.50 7.19
C PHE A 131 2.65 4.12 8.42
N PHE A 132 1.46 3.60 8.17
CA PHE A 132 0.75 2.76 9.14
C PHE A 132 0.84 1.30 8.70
N VAL A 133 1.25 0.42 9.62
CA VAL A 133 1.40 -1.01 9.35
C VAL A 133 0.43 -1.80 10.22
N GLY A 134 -0.47 -2.54 9.60
CA GLY A 134 -1.38 -3.45 10.26
C GLY A 134 -0.64 -4.60 10.94
N LEU A 135 -0.88 -4.83 12.23
CA LEU A 135 -0.52 -6.07 12.89
C LEU A 135 -1.71 -7.03 12.75
N SER A 136 -1.54 -8.01 11.87
CA SER A 136 -2.61 -8.90 11.40
C SER A 136 -2.19 -10.37 11.55
N LYS A 137 -3.00 -11.30 11.03
CA LYS A 137 -2.59 -12.71 10.89
C LYS A 137 -1.47 -12.91 9.87
N ARG A 138 -1.22 -11.90 9.02
CA ARG A 138 -0.27 -11.95 7.92
C ARG A 138 0.99 -11.14 8.21
N THR A 139 0.86 -10.03 8.93
CA THR A 139 1.95 -9.11 9.24
C THR A 139 2.23 -9.07 10.72
N ASN A 140 3.49 -9.31 11.10
CA ASN A 140 3.93 -9.31 12.49
C ASN A 140 4.82 -8.11 12.83
N GLN A 141 5.13 -7.95 14.13
CA GLN A 141 5.94 -6.82 14.61
C GLN A 141 7.32 -6.75 13.95
N ARG A 142 7.96 -7.91 13.74
CA ARG A 142 9.28 -7.98 13.12
C ARG A 142 9.25 -7.52 11.65
N GLY A 143 8.19 -7.87 10.91
CA GLY A 143 7.97 -7.37 9.56
C GLY A 143 7.82 -5.85 9.50
N ALA A 144 7.06 -5.28 10.45
CA ALA A 144 6.91 -3.82 10.56
C ALA A 144 8.22 -3.10 10.89
N GLU A 145 9.06 -3.68 11.77
CA GLU A 145 10.40 -3.15 12.08
C GLU A 145 11.32 -3.15 10.86
N ILE A 146 11.33 -4.24 10.09
CA ILE A 146 12.12 -4.32 8.85
C ILE A 146 11.65 -3.28 7.83
N LEU A 147 10.34 -3.01 7.75
CA LEU A 147 9.82 -1.93 6.91
C LEU A 147 10.32 -0.55 7.37
N ALA A 148 10.35 -0.29 8.67
CA ALA A 148 10.92 0.94 9.22
C ALA A 148 12.43 1.08 8.91
N ASP A 149 13.17 -0.02 8.99
CA ASP A 149 14.59 -0.05 8.61
C ASP A 149 14.82 0.16 7.12
N ALA A 150 13.88 -0.31 6.27
CA ALA A 150 13.93 -0.13 4.82
C ALA A 150 13.64 1.32 4.40
N PHE A 151 12.72 2.01 5.10
CA PHE A 151 12.24 3.35 4.75
C PHE A 151 12.47 4.36 5.88
N LYS A 152 13.73 4.54 6.29
CA LYS A 152 14.13 5.31 7.48
C LYS A 152 13.73 6.79 7.49
N ASP A 153 13.44 7.35 6.32
CA ASP A 153 13.01 8.75 6.18
C ASP A 153 11.55 8.97 6.60
N TYR A 154 10.79 7.90 6.82
CA TYR A 154 9.39 7.94 7.19
C TYR A 154 9.16 7.31 8.56
N THR A 155 8.29 7.96 9.35
CA THR A 155 7.78 7.35 10.58
C THR A 155 6.95 6.12 10.24
N VAL A 156 7.08 5.06 11.04
CA VAL A 156 6.26 3.85 10.94
C VAL A 156 5.54 3.61 12.25
N SER A 157 4.22 3.54 12.20
CA SER A 157 3.36 3.23 13.36
C SER A 157 2.54 1.97 13.10
N THR A 158 2.44 1.10 14.09
CA THR A 158 1.66 -0.15 13.97
C THR A 158 0.22 0.01 14.45
N VAL A 159 -0.72 -0.63 13.76
CA VAL A 159 -2.16 -0.58 14.09
C VAL A 159 -2.70 -2.01 14.22
N PRO A 160 -3.36 -2.39 15.33
CA PRO A 160 -3.96 -3.72 15.43
C PRO A 160 -5.07 -3.93 14.39
N VAL A 161 -5.00 -5.03 13.63
CA VAL A 161 -6.05 -5.45 12.69
C VAL A 161 -6.85 -6.58 13.33
N LEU A 162 -8.00 -6.23 13.92
CA LEU A 162 -8.86 -7.17 14.66
C LEU A 162 -9.85 -7.91 13.74
N GLU A 163 -10.37 -7.20 12.75
CA GLU A 163 -11.31 -7.70 11.74
C GLU A 163 -10.83 -7.29 10.34
N GLY A 164 -11.13 -8.10 9.34
CA GLY A 164 -10.55 -7.99 8.00
C GLY A 164 -9.30 -8.87 7.83
N LEU A 165 -8.83 -8.97 6.59
CA LEU A 165 -7.59 -9.71 6.28
C LEU A 165 -6.36 -8.83 6.51
N HIS A 166 -6.48 -7.56 6.13
CA HIS A 166 -5.43 -6.55 6.19
C HIS A 166 -5.95 -5.21 6.69
N LEU A 167 -5.04 -4.31 7.10
CA LEU A 167 -5.37 -2.91 7.39
C LEU A 167 -6.12 -2.25 6.21
N LYS A 168 -5.64 -2.43 4.98
CA LYS A 168 -6.31 -1.85 3.80
C LYS A 168 -7.58 -2.57 3.36
N SER A 169 -8.04 -3.60 4.08
CA SER A 169 -9.37 -4.18 3.83
C SER A 169 -10.52 -3.21 4.13
N PHE A 170 -10.26 -2.15 4.91
CA PHE A 170 -11.26 -1.16 5.30
C PHE A 170 -10.78 0.29 5.17
N CYS A 171 -9.60 0.53 4.59
CA CYS A 171 -9.10 1.88 4.35
C CYS A 171 -8.10 1.97 3.19
N SER A 172 -7.95 3.16 2.62
CA SER A 172 -6.82 3.52 1.75
C SER A 172 -6.67 5.04 1.68
N MET A 173 -5.72 5.53 0.87
CA MET A 173 -5.61 6.96 0.57
C MET A 173 -6.55 7.31 -0.58
N ALA A 174 -7.49 8.23 -0.34
CA ALA A 174 -8.37 8.79 -1.38
C ALA A 174 -7.85 10.11 -1.95
N GLY A 175 -6.78 10.66 -1.38
CA GLY A 175 -6.14 11.90 -1.83
C GLY A 175 -5.02 12.35 -0.90
N PRO A 176 -4.33 13.45 -1.21
CA PRO A 176 -3.28 13.97 -0.33
C PRO A 176 -3.88 14.41 1.00
N GLY A 177 -3.52 13.71 2.08
CA GLY A 177 -4.07 14.00 3.41
C GLY A 177 -5.52 13.52 3.63
N LEU A 178 -6.09 12.75 2.71
CA LEU A 178 -7.46 12.21 2.80
C LEU A 178 -7.45 10.69 2.87
N ILE A 179 -7.92 10.13 3.99
CA ILE A 179 -8.05 8.68 4.20
C ILE A 179 -9.49 8.25 3.90
N ALA A 180 -9.68 7.34 2.95
CA ALA A 180 -10.93 6.59 2.82
C ALA A 180 -11.01 5.54 3.93
N ILE A 181 -12.15 5.45 4.60
CA ILE A 181 -12.34 4.58 5.76
C ILE A 181 -13.76 4.01 5.79
N GLY A 182 -13.88 2.73 6.11
CA GLY A 182 -15.15 2.06 6.36
C GLY A 182 -15.91 2.57 7.59
N SER A 183 -17.21 2.29 7.67
CA SER A 183 -18.07 2.75 8.78
C SER A 183 -18.18 1.75 9.93
N SER A 184 -17.62 0.55 9.81
CA SER A 184 -17.64 -0.44 10.90
C SER A 184 -16.94 0.06 12.17
N GLU A 185 -17.29 -0.52 13.32
CA GLU A 185 -16.61 -0.18 14.58
C GLU A 185 -15.10 -0.47 14.50
N SER A 186 -14.73 -1.59 13.89
CA SER A 186 -13.34 -2.01 13.70
C SER A 186 -12.55 -1.01 12.85
N ALA A 187 -13.11 -0.56 11.71
CA ALA A 187 -12.49 0.44 10.86
C ALA A 187 -12.34 1.80 11.59
N GLN A 188 -13.39 2.28 12.25
CA GLN A 188 -13.34 3.56 12.98
C GLN A 188 -12.39 3.51 14.18
N ARG A 189 -12.27 2.37 14.86
CA ARG A 189 -11.29 2.17 15.94
C ARG A 189 -9.87 2.22 15.41
N ALA A 190 -9.58 1.53 14.29
CA ALA A 190 -8.27 1.57 13.63
C ALA A 190 -7.91 3.01 13.21
N LEU A 191 -8.84 3.75 12.61
CA LEU A 191 -8.63 5.16 12.25
C LEU A 191 -8.29 6.02 13.48
N LYS A 192 -9.02 5.85 14.57
CA LYS A 192 -8.77 6.61 15.81
C LYS A 192 -7.36 6.36 16.34
N ILE A 193 -6.89 5.12 16.30
CA ILE A 193 -5.52 4.75 16.69
C ILE A 193 -4.51 5.45 15.75
N MET A 194 -4.69 5.36 14.43
CA MET A 194 -3.82 6.04 13.46
C MET A 194 -3.73 7.54 13.72
N GLN A 195 -4.85 8.20 13.96
CA GLN A 195 -4.91 9.63 14.25
C GLN A 195 -4.29 10.01 15.60
N GLN A 196 -4.31 9.12 16.59
CA GLN A 196 -3.66 9.35 17.89
C GLN A 196 -2.15 9.20 17.84
N MET A 197 -1.64 8.33 16.96
CA MET A 197 -0.21 8.05 16.81
C MET A 197 0.51 9.06 15.91
N SER A 198 -0.23 9.78 15.07
CA SER A 198 0.33 10.75 14.13
C SER A 198 0.29 12.17 14.66
N ASP A 199 1.37 12.92 14.42
CA ASP A 199 1.40 14.38 14.61
C ASP A 199 0.73 15.12 13.41
N HIS A 200 0.32 14.40 12.37
CA HIS A 200 -0.36 14.94 11.19
C HIS A 200 -1.88 14.82 11.28
N ARG A 201 -2.58 15.86 10.84
CA ARG A 201 -4.02 15.83 10.67
C ARG A 201 -4.37 15.28 9.29
N TYR A 202 -5.17 14.22 9.27
CA TYR A 202 -5.78 13.66 8.07
C TYR A 202 -7.27 13.93 8.06
N ASP A 203 -7.79 14.36 6.91
CA ASP A 203 -9.22 14.35 6.64
C ASP A 203 -9.67 12.92 6.35
N LYS A 204 -10.98 12.67 6.50
CA LYS A 204 -11.56 11.34 6.25
C LYS A 204 -12.71 11.39 5.26
N LEU A 205 -12.70 10.44 4.34
CA LEU A 205 -13.85 10.09 3.51
C LEU A 205 -14.43 8.81 4.11
N THR A 206 -15.57 8.89 4.78
CA THR A 206 -16.18 7.72 5.44
C THR A 206 -17.19 7.08 4.50
N LEU A 207 -17.01 5.79 4.19
CA LEU A 207 -17.87 5.02 3.30
C LEU A 207 -18.70 4.02 4.13
N PRO A 208 -19.98 3.79 3.78
CA PRO A 208 -20.83 2.84 4.50
C PRO A 208 -20.33 1.40 4.41
N ASP A 209 -19.68 1.03 3.30
CA ASP A 209 -19.14 -0.31 3.07
C ASP A 209 -17.62 -0.31 3.26
N ASP A 210 -17.11 -1.12 4.20
CA ASP A 210 -15.69 -1.18 4.53
C ASP A 210 -14.81 -1.52 3.32
N ILE A 211 -15.20 -2.53 2.54
CA ILE A 211 -14.45 -2.99 1.36
C ILE A 211 -14.35 -1.87 0.31
N ALA A 212 -15.38 -1.04 0.17
CA ALA A 212 -15.39 0.06 -0.79
C ALA A 212 -14.44 1.19 -0.41
N ALA A 213 -13.97 1.24 0.85
CA ALA A 213 -12.94 2.18 1.28
C ALA A 213 -11.55 1.83 0.73
N ASN A 214 -11.35 0.63 0.17
CA ASN A 214 -10.18 0.32 -0.62
C ASN A 214 -10.32 0.93 -2.02
N CYS A 215 -9.73 2.09 -2.19
CA CYS A 215 -9.68 2.83 -3.45
C CYS A 215 -8.24 3.19 -3.81
N ILE A 216 -8.01 3.54 -5.08
CA ILE A 216 -6.68 3.91 -5.57
C ILE A 216 -6.67 5.37 -6.04
N TYR A 217 -6.03 6.22 -5.26
CA TYR A 217 -5.76 7.61 -5.62
C TYR A 217 -4.50 7.73 -6.49
N MET A 218 -4.56 8.56 -7.53
CA MET A 218 -3.42 8.93 -8.38
C MET A 218 -3.43 10.43 -8.70
N ASN A 219 -2.26 10.98 -8.99
CA ASN A 219 -2.07 12.34 -9.46
C ASN A 219 -1.28 12.30 -10.77
N LEU A 220 -1.98 12.33 -11.90
CA LEU A 220 -1.40 12.09 -13.22
C LEU A 220 -1.17 13.43 -13.96
N PRO A 221 -0.03 13.63 -14.65
CA PRO A 221 0.31 14.91 -15.28
C PRO A 221 -0.77 15.51 -16.19
N SER A 222 -1.51 14.67 -16.92
CA SER A 222 -2.56 15.11 -17.87
C SER A 222 -3.99 15.04 -17.31
N LYS A 223 -4.18 14.46 -16.12
CA LYS A 223 -5.52 14.20 -15.55
C LYS A 223 -5.71 14.77 -14.15
N GLY A 224 -4.66 15.27 -13.52
CA GLY A 224 -4.68 15.72 -12.14
C GLY A 224 -5.04 14.57 -11.20
N HIS A 225 -5.87 14.88 -10.20
CA HIS A 225 -6.33 13.94 -9.20
C HIS A 225 -7.34 12.96 -9.76
N VAL A 226 -7.01 11.67 -9.72
CA VAL A 226 -7.85 10.56 -10.17
C VAL A 226 -8.10 9.61 -9.00
N LEU A 227 -9.34 9.14 -8.84
CA LEU A 227 -9.69 8.10 -7.87
C LEU A 227 -10.35 6.92 -8.57
N LEU A 228 -9.74 5.74 -8.45
CA LEU A 228 -10.38 4.48 -8.81
C LEU A 228 -11.12 3.94 -7.59
N HIS A 229 -12.41 3.66 -7.74
CA HIS A 229 -13.25 3.12 -6.68
C HIS A 229 -14.25 2.09 -7.23
N CYS A 230 -14.87 1.34 -6.31
CA CYS A 230 -15.89 0.34 -6.63
C CYS A 230 -17.09 0.95 -7.36
N THR A 231 -17.82 0.13 -8.13
CA THR A 231 -18.94 0.64 -8.92
C THR A 231 -20.22 0.85 -8.11
N PRO A 232 -21.15 1.68 -8.62
CA PRO A 232 -22.49 1.81 -8.05
C PRO A 232 -23.31 0.51 -8.08
N GLU A 233 -23.03 -0.43 -8.99
CA GLU A 233 -23.73 -1.73 -9.03
C GLU A 233 -23.32 -2.66 -7.87
N GLU A 234 -22.12 -2.48 -7.31
CA GLU A 234 -21.62 -3.26 -6.18
C GLU A 234 -21.91 -2.59 -4.85
N TYR A 235 -21.54 -1.32 -4.73
CA TYR A 235 -21.69 -0.53 -3.50
C TYR A 235 -22.33 0.82 -3.82
N PRO A 236 -23.66 0.88 -4.03
CA PRO A 236 -24.35 2.07 -4.53
C PRO A 236 -24.17 3.28 -3.62
N GLU A 237 -24.25 3.09 -2.30
CA GLU A 237 -24.11 4.20 -1.35
C GLU A 237 -22.66 4.67 -1.22
N SER A 238 -21.70 3.74 -1.21
CA SER A 238 -20.27 4.07 -1.19
C SER A 238 -19.79 4.76 -2.49
N ALA A 239 -20.31 4.34 -3.65
CA ALA A 239 -20.02 4.98 -4.93
C ALA A 239 -20.57 6.41 -4.97
N LYS A 240 -21.80 6.65 -4.49
CA LYS A 240 -22.37 8.01 -4.36
C LYS A 240 -21.48 8.92 -3.50
N VAL A 241 -20.98 8.42 -2.37
CA VAL A 241 -20.07 9.19 -1.49
C VAL A 241 -18.76 9.52 -2.22
N SER A 242 -18.21 8.57 -2.97
CA SER A 242 -16.96 8.76 -3.72
C SER A 242 -17.13 9.79 -4.84
N ASP A 243 -18.21 9.70 -5.63
CA ASP A 243 -18.50 10.61 -6.75
C ASP A 243 -18.81 12.05 -6.31
N GLN A 244 -19.24 12.24 -5.05
CA GLN A 244 -19.48 13.57 -4.48
C GLN A 244 -18.19 14.28 -4.01
N SER A 245 -17.03 13.63 -4.09
CA SER A 245 -15.73 14.23 -3.78
C SER A 245 -15.31 15.23 -4.86
N SER A 246 -15.79 16.47 -4.73
CA SER A 246 -15.75 17.56 -5.73
C SER A 246 -14.38 18.00 -6.23
N HIS A 247 -13.29 17.51 -5.65
CA HIS A 247 -11.91 17.89 -6.00
C HIS A 247 -11.12 16.79 -6.72
N ILE A 248 -11.75 15.64 -7.02
CA ILE A 248 -11.07 14.48 -7.58
C ILE A 248 -11.87 13.94 -8.76
N HIS A 249 -11.21 13.75 -9.91
CA HIS A 249 -11.83 13.09 -11.04
C HIS A 249 -12.02 11.61 -10.69
N THR A 250 -13.26 11.21 -10.45
CA THR A 250 -13.57 9.80 -10.18
C THR A 250 -13.63 9.02 -11.49
N LEU A 251 -13.01 7.85 -11.48
CA LEU A 251 -13.22 6.84 -12.50
C LEU A 251 -13.76 5.62 -11.77
N SER A 252 -15.05 5.38 -11.93
CA SER A 252 -15.63 4.10 -11.53
C SER A 252 -14.96 3.01 -12.36
N THR A 253 -14.20 2.15 -11.70
CA THR A 253 -13.66 0.95 -12.33
C THR A 253 -14.74 -0.10 -12.33
N PHE A 254 -15.04 -0.66 -13.50
CA PHE A 254 -16.12 -1.61 -13.72
C PHE A 254 -16.12 -2.79 -12.73
N ARG A 255 -17.32 -3.38 -12.61
CA ARG A 255 -17.67 -4.59 -11.85
C ARG A 255 -16.49 -5.55 -11.73
N LEU A 256 -16.12 -5.88 -10.49
CA LEU A 256 -14.99 -6.69 -10.09
C LEU A 256 -15.46 -7.66 -8.98
N GLN A 257 -16.57 -8.34 -9.25
CA GLN A 257 -17.34 -9.13 -8.28
C GLN A 257 -16.64 -10.40 -7.80
N CYS A 258 -15.68 -10.94 -8.54
CA CYS A 258 -15.08 -12.26 -8.22
C CYS A 258 -13.90 -12.21 -7.25
N THR A 259 -13.50 -11.02 -6.81
CA THR A 259 -12.21 -10.75 -6.16
C THR A 259 -12.42 -9.62 -5.17
N ALA A 260 -13.20 -9.87 -4.11
CA ALA A 260 -13.49 -8.92 -3.03
C ALA A 260 -12.25 -8.48 -2.20
N GLN A 261 -11.05 -8.62 -2.76
CA GLN A 261 -9.75 -8.28 -2.20
C GLN A 261 -8.89 -7.67 -3.31
N TRP A 262 -9.33 -6.60 -3.96
CA TRP A 262 -8.40 -5.89 -4.84
C TRP A 262 -7.52 -5.02 -4.00
N THR A 263 -6.25 -5.38 -3.99
CA THR A 263 -5.18 -4.49 -3.58
C THR A 263 -4.19 -4.50 -4.74
N LEU A 264 -4.25 -3.42 -5.52
CA LEU A 264 -3.37 -3.23 -6.66
C LEU A 264 -2.22 -2.32 -6.28
N PHE A 265 -1.02 -2.66 -6.74
CA PHE A 265 0.14 -1.79 -6.70
C PHE A 265 0.31 -1.07 -8.04
N ILE A 266 0.08 0.24 -8.00
CA ILE A 266 0.43 1.19 -9.08
C ILE A 266 1.73 1.90 -8.63
N TRP A 267 2.73 2.08 -9.51
CA TRP A 267 4.02 2.71 -9.17
C TRP A 267 4.48 3.89 -10.06
N LEU A 268 5.42 4.66 -9.50
CA LEU A 268 6.35 5.67 -10.00
C LEU A 268 5.95 7.13 -9.78
N CYS A 269 6.24 7.61 -8.57
CA CYS A 269 6.43 9.03 -8.37
C CYS A 269 7.73 9.41 -9.05
N CYS A 270 7.65 10.04 -10.23
CA CYS A 270 8.77 10.83 -10.75
C CYS A 270 8.99 11.99 -9.76
N GLN A 271 9.72 11.76 -8.67
CA GLN A 271 10.60 12.82 -8.21
C GLN A 271 11.74 12.88 -9.22
N VAL A 272 11.51 13.62 -10.30
CA VAL A 272 12.62 14.33 -10.93
C VAL A 272 13.15 15.24 -9.82
N TYR A 273 14.17 14.77 -9.11
CA TYR A 273 15.07 15.65 -8.37
C TYR A 273 15.72 16.55 -9.42
N SER A 274 15.06 17.66 -9.75
CA SER A 274 15.74 18.77 -10.39
C SER A 274 16.66 19.38 -9.34
N ALA A 275 17.94 19.08 -9.49
CA ALA A 275 19.14 19.68 -8.95
C ALA A 275 19.05 20.68 -7.76
N ALA A 276 20.00 20.47 -6.84
CA ALA A 276 20.64 21.46 -5.96
C ALA A 276 20.11 21.58 -4.53
N VAL A 277 20.59 20.72 -3.62
CA VAL A 277 21.07 21.16 -2.29
C VAL A 277 22.29 20.34 -1.85
N HIS A 278 23.45 20.97 -2.00
CA HIS A 278 24.68 20.87 -1.20
C HIS A 278 25.48 19.56 -1.08
N GLN A 279 26.58 19.55 -1.85
CA GLN A 279 27.92 19.36 -1.31
C GLN A 279 28.08 19.98 0.10
N ARG A 280 28.37 19.17 1.11
CA ARG A 280 29.31 19.52 2.17
C ARG A 280 30.11 18.29 2.58
N ALA A 281 31.37 18.29 2.15
CA ALA A 281 32.43 17.65 2.90
C ALA A 281 32.47 18.25 4.31
N PHE A 282 32.66 17.45 5.36
CA PHE A 282 33.71 17.65 6.36
C PHE A 282 33.84 16.44 7.29
N CYS A 283 35.05 16.34 7.83
CA CYS A 283 35.73 15.20 8.43
C CYS A 283 35.54 15.05 9.95
N PHE A 284 35.87 13.83 10.42
CA PHE A 284 36.45 13.41 11.71
C PHE A 284 35.65 13.45 13.03
N GLY A 285 35.77 12.35 13.79
CA GLY A 285 35.74 12.37 15.26
C GLY A 285 35.24 11.07 15.93
N GLN A 286 36.14 10.19 16.35
CA GLN A 286 35.88 9.07 17.29
C GLN A 286 35.59 9.59 18.71
N THR A 287 34.70 8.92 19.48
CA THR A 287 34.97 8.43 20.87
C THR A 287 33.82 7.58 21.47
N LYS A 288 34.21 6.38 21.90
CA LYS A 288 33.79 5.44 22.98
C LYS A 288 32.58 5.68 23.94
N ASN A 289 31.87 4.56 24.18
CA ASN A 289 31.30 3.96 25.42
C ASN A 289 30.35 4.74 26.38
N ASP A 290 29.11 4.25 26.62
CA ASP A 290 28.74 3.28 27.69
C ASP A 290 27.21 3.15 27.93
N SER A 291 26.77 1.89 28.12
CA SER A 291 25.66 1.27 28.90
C SER A 291 24.22 1.87 29.08
N LYS A 292 23.24 1.09 28.59
CA LYS A 292 21.96 0.57 29.16
C LYS A 292 20.98 1.48 29.96
N CYS A 293 19.71 1.54 29.48
CA CYS A 293 18.49 1.17 30.22
C CYS A 293 17.23 1.19 29.31
N HIS A 294 16.35 0.17 29.45
CA HIS A 294 15.12 -0.08 28.68
C HIS A 294 13.91 0.73 29.21
N LEU A 295 13.09 1.27 28.29
CA LEU A 295 11.64 1.62 28.36
C LEU A 295 11.19 2.07 26.94
N PRO A 296 9.88 2.06 26.58
CA PRO A 296 9.41 1.93 25.19
C PRO A 296 9.80 3.12 24.30
N LEU A 297 10.35 2.81 23.11
CA LEU A 297 10.91 3.79 22.18
C LEU A 297 9.83 4.47 21.34
N VAL A 298 9.48 5.69 21.73
CA VAL A 298 9.03 6.73 20.79
C VAL A 298 10.29 7.47 20.35
N VAL A 299 10.76 7.25 19.12
CA VAL A 299 11.93 7.96 18.58
C VAL A 299 11.45 9.32 18.05
N LYS A 300 11.47 10.36 18.89
CA LYS A 300 11.34 11.77 18.46
C LYS A 300 12.73 12.45 18.46
N PRO A 301 13.08 13.24 17.42
CA PRO A 301 14.32 14.02 17.42
C PRO A 301 14.26 15.15 18.45
N ARG A 302 15.30 15.26 19.30
CA ARG A 302 15.42 16.28 20.35
C ARG A 302 15.59 17.69 19.74
N SER A 303 14.66 18.59 20.07
CA SER A 303 14.86 20.03 20.03
C SER A 303 15.75 20.47 21.22
N VAL A 304 16.77 21.29 20.95
CA VAL A 304 17.55 21.98 21.99
C VAL A 304 16.96 23.37 22.18
N TRP A 305 16.49 23.64 23.39
CA TRP A 305 16.15 24.96 23.88
C TRP A 305 17.43 25.77 24.14
N SER A 306 17.46 26.98 23.59
CA SER A 306 18.26 28.10 24.08
C SER A 306 17.74 28.54 25.45
N ASN A 307 18.62 28.77 26.42
CA ASN A 307 18.32 29.63 27.56
C ASN A 307 19.37 30.73 27.63
N GLU A 308 18.85 31.96 27.65
CA GLU A 308 19.49 33.19 28.05
C GLU A 308 19.72 33.23 29.58
N ASN A 309 20.70 34.06 29.95
CA ASN A 309 21.17 34.49 31.27
C ASN A 309 22.18 33.60 32.01
#